data_AF-A0A822WK77-F1
#
_entry.id   AF-A0A822WK77-F1
#
_cell.length_a   1.000
_cell.length_b   1.000
_cell.length_c   1.000
_cell.angle_alpha   90.00
_cell.angle_beta   90.00
_cell.angle_gamma   90.00
#
_symmetry.space_group_name_H-M   'P 1'
#
loop_
_entity.id
_entity.type
_entity.pdbx_description
1 polymer ?
#
loop_
_entity_poly.entity_id
_entity_poly.type
_entity_poly.pdbx_seq_one_letter_code
_entity_poly.pdbx_strand_id
1 'polypeptide(L)'
;MKHENEKLPGIDESYRLLRFEYSFRQVGFVVLLAIIIAAIAGLFSSGMVSDTAKTNSANSLSINYERFGRRETESRMQVTFPVKTEGSYTLSLTTDSSNVYEPGSVWPQPDKMYSHGKTLYLVYDDLQKSDNFSVLYFTTPSRAGKWNTVIRVNNEPEINLWQFIYP
;
A
#
# COMPACT_ATOMS: atom_id res chain seq x y z
N MET A 1 -63.71 -41.40 -21.35
CA MET A 1 -63.39 -41.32 -19.91
C MET A 1 -62.29 -40.28 -19.75
N LYS A 2 -62.55 -39.23 -18.95
CA LYS A 2 -61.62 -38.11 -18.69
C LYS A 2 -60.69 -38.51 -17.53
N HIS A 3 -59.39 -38.42 -17.71
CA HIS A 3 -58.43 -38.50 -16.60
C HIS A 3 -58.34 -37.12 -15.95
N GLU A 4 -58.82 -37.05 -14.72
CA GLU A 4 -58.79 -35.86 -13.86
C GLU A 4 -57.38 -35.73 -13.27
N ASN A 5 -56.78 -34.55 -13.41
CA ASN A 5 -55.47 -34.23 -12.83
C ASN A 5 -55.65 -33.99 -11.32
N GLU A 6 -55.38 -35.01 -10.50
CA GLU A 6 -55.21 -34.82 -9.06
C GLU A 6 -53.88 -34.09 -8.80
N LYS A 7 -53.98 -32.78 -8.55
CA LYS A 7 -52.90 -32.01 -7.93
C LYS A 7 -52.87 -32.35 -6.45
N LEU A 8 -51.88 -33.15 -6.05
CA LEU A 8 -51.54 -33.41 -4.65
C LEU A 8 -51.28 -32.08 -3.91
N PRO A 9 -51.87 -31.87 -2.71
CA PRO A 9 -51.69 -30.64 -1.96
C PRO A 9 -50.45 -30.75 -1.07
N GLY A 10 -49.72 -29.65 -0.94
CA GLY A 10 -48.70 -29.49 0.10
C GLY A 10 -47.28 -29.53 -0.44
N ILE A 11 -46.82 -28.37 -0.92
CA ILE A 11 -45.64 -27.65 -0.43
C ILE A 11 -45.69 -26.33 -1.20
N ASP A 12 -46.03 -25.23 -0.52
CA ASP A 12 -45.77 -23.88 -1.03
C ASP A 12 -44.25 -23.66 -0.94
N GLU A 13 -43.51 -24.34 -1.81
CA GLU A 13 -42.11 -24.03 -2.07
C GLU A 13 -42.13 -22.65 -2.68
N SER A 14 -41.79 -21.64 -1.89
CA SER A 14 -41.66 -20.29 -2.41
C SER A 14 -40.56 -20.30 -3.48
N TYR A 15 -40.97 -20.43 -4.75
CA TYR A 15 -40.10 -20.46 -5.94
C TYR A 15 -39.08 -19.30 -5.97
N ARG A 16 -39.34 -18.23 -5.22
CA ARG A 16 -38.45 -17.10 -4.99
C ARG A 16 -37.22 -17.45 -4.14
N LEU A 17 -37.36 -18.26 -3.09
CA LEU A 17 -36.23 -18.68 -2.25
C LEU A 17 -35.29 -19.64 -2.99
N LEU A 18 -35.81 -20.61 -3.75
CA LEU A 18 -34.98 -21.49 -4.58
C LEU A 18 -34.21 -20.73 -5.67
N ARG A 19 -34.83 -19.75 -6.34
CA ARG A 19 -34.10 -18.90 -7.31
C ARG A 19 -33.04 -18.03 -6.65
N PHE A 20 -33.34 -17.48 -5.47
CA PHE A 20 -32.39 -16.66 -4.72
C PHE A 20 -31.16 -17.48 -4.30
N GLU A 21 -31.37 -18.69 -3.78
CA GLU A 21 -30.30 -19.59 -3.36
C GLU A 21 -29.44 -20.05 -4.55
N TYR A 22 -30.05 -20.38 -5.69
CA TYR A 22 -29.32 -20.77 -6.90
C TYR A 22 -28.51 -19.61 -7.49
N SER A 23 -29.08 -18.40 -7.53
CA SER A 23 -28.35 -17.20 -7.94
C SER A 23 -27.23 -16.84 -6.96
N PHE A 24 -27.44 -16.98 -5.65
CA PHE A 24 -26.41 -16.72 -4.63
C PHE A 24 -25.27 -17.74 -4.74
N ARG A 25 -25.57 -19.01 -5.03
CA ARG A 25 -24.57 -20.05 -5.28
C ARG A 25 -23.74 -19.77 -6.53
N GLN A 26 -24.38 -19.34 -7.62
CA GLN A 26 -23.67 -19.06 -8.88
C GLN A 26 -22.86 -17.76 -8.82
N VAL A 27 -23.43 -16.68 -8.27
CA VAL A 27 -22.71 -15.41 -8.08
C VAL A 27 -21.59 -15.59 -7.05
N GLY A 28 -21.86 -16.26 -5.93
CA GLY A 28 -20.86 -16.55 -4.91
C GLY A 28 -19.71 -17.39 -5.46
N PHE A 29 -19.99 -18.39 -6.30
CA PHE A 29 -18.96 -19.18 -6.97
C PHE A 29 -18.09 -18.34 -7.90
N VAL A 30 -18.70 -17.48 -8.73
CA VAL A 30 -17.95 -16.59 -9.63
C VAL A 30 -17.08 -15.61 -8.84
N VAL A 31 -17.61 -15.02 -7.75
CA VAL A 31 -16.86 -14.12 -6.88
C VAL A 31 -15.71 -14.85 -6.19
N LEU A 32 -15.94 -16.04 -5.64
CA LEU A 32 -14.90 -16.84 -5.01
C LEU A 32 -13.81 -17.22 -6.01
N LEU A 33 -14.19 -17.67 -7.22
CA LEU A 33 -13.25 -18.00 -8.28
C LEU A 33 -12.41 -16.77 -8.68
N ALA A 34 -13.03 -15.58 -8.77
CA ALA A 34 -12.31 -14.34 -9.04
C ALA A 34 -11.30 -13.99 -7.92
N ILE A 35 -11.66 -14.17 -6.65
CA ILE A 35 -10.74 -13.96 -5.52
C ILE A 35 -9.57 -14.94 -5.57
N ILE A 36 -9.82 -16.21 -5.90
CA ILE A 36 -8.77 -17.23 -6.04
C ILE A 36 -7.82 -16.86 -7.19
N ILE A 37 -8.36 -16.48 -8.36
CA ILE A 37 -7.54 -16.03 -9.50
C ILE A 37 -6.72 -14.79 -9.11
N ALA A 38 -7.32 -13.84 -8.39
CA ALA A 38 -6.62 -12.66 -7.89
C ALA A 38 -5.48 -13.03 -6.92
N ALA A 39 -5.71 -13.99 -6.02
CA ALA A 39 -4.70 -14.48 -5.09
C ALA A 39 -3.54 -15.17 -5.83
N ILE A 40 -3.82 -16.02 -6.82
CA ILE A 40 -2.80 -16.67 -7.65
C ILE A 40 -2.02 -15.63 -8.48
N ALA A 41 -2.70 -14.59 -8.98
CA ALA A 41 -2.08 -13.48 -9.69
C ALA A 41 -1.26 -12.55 -8.77
N GLY A 42 -1.24 -12.79 -7.46
CA GLY A 42 -0.44 -12.03 -6.51
C GLY A 42 -1.05 -10.69 -6.10
N LEU A 43 -2.34 -10.42 -6.37
CA LEU A 43 -3.02 -9.18 -5.92
C LEU A 43 -3.03 -9.03 -4.39
N PHE A 44 -2.90 -10.14 -3.67
CA PHE A 44 -2.79 -10.17 -2.22
C PHE A 44 -1.39 -10.58 -1.73
N SER A 45 -0.37 -10.58 -2.59
CA SER A 45 1.03 -10.88 -2.20
C SER A 45 1.81 -9.59 -1.99
N SER A 46 2.81 -9.60 -1.12
CA SER A 46 3.82 -8.54 -1.02
C SER A 46 4.88 -8.76 -2.10
N GLY A 47 4.89 -7.93 -3.15
CA GLY A 47 5.85 -7.96 -4.26
C GLY A 47 5.24 -7.59 -5.63
N MET A 48 6.10 -7.32 -6.62
CA MET A 48 5.94 -7.05 -8.09
C MET A 48 4.68 -6.28 -8.58
N VAL A 49 3.48 -6.64 -8.12
CA VAL A 49 2.21 -5.93 -8.37
C VAL A 49 2.00 -4.77 -7.39
N SER A 50 2.52 -4.87 -6.16
CA SER A 50 2.39 -3.82 -5.13
C SER A 50 3.45 -2.73 -5.22
N ASP A 51 4.61 -3.02 -5.82
CA ASP A 51 5.72 -2.09 -5.96
C ASP A 51 5.36 -0.97 -6.94
N THR A 52 5.56 0.27 -6.53
CA THR A 52 5.33 1.42 -7.38
C THR A 52 6.48 2.41 -7.24
N ALA A 53 6.90 2.95 -8.39
CA ALA A 53 7.90 4.00 -8.46
C ALA A 53 7.22 5.34 -8.76
N LYS A 54 7.62 6.39 -8.05
CA LYS A 54 7.24 7.77 -8.34
C LYS A 54 8.48 8.64 -8.41
N THR A 55 8.52 9.52 -9.40
CA THR A 55 9.55 10.56 -9.55
C THR A 55 8.87 11.93 -9.53
N ASN A 56 9.52 12.91 -8.92
CA ASN A 56 9.01 14.28 -8.91
C ASN A 56 9.18 14.97 -10.29
N SER A 57 8.54 16.12 -10.49
CA SER A 57 8.58 16.85 -11.76
C SER A 57 9.97 17.35 -12.16
N ALA A 58 10.89 17.48 -11.20
CA ALA A 58 12.27 17.95 -11.42
C ALA A 58 13.29 16.81 -11.58
N ASN A 59 12.86 15.53 -11.57
CA ASN A 59 13.73 14.36 -11.54
C ASN A 59 14.82 14.42 -10.45
N SER A 60 14.55 15.12 -9.34
CA SER A 60 15.45 15.30 -8.20
C SER A 60 15.13 14.38 -7.03
N LEU A 61 14.03 13.62 -7.12
CA LEU A 61 13.64 12.64 -6.12
C LEU A 61 12.87 11.51 -6.81
N SER A 62 13.22 10.28 -6.47
CA SER A 62 12.52 9.05 -6.87
C SER A 62 12.26 8.18 -5.67
N ILE A 63 11.10 7.54 -5.61
CA ILE A 63 10.68 6.69 -4.49
C ILE A 63 10.11 5.40 -5.05
N ASN A 64 10.65 4.27 -4.59
CA ASN A 64 10.10 2.94 -4.81
C ASN A 64 9.51 2.42 -3.49
N TYR A 65 8.23 2.05 -3.50
CA TYR A 65 7.51 1.64 -2.30
C TYR A 65 6.36 0.69 -2.61
N GLU A 66 5.91 -0.06 -1.60
CA GLU A 66 4.72 -0.91 -1.69
C GLU A 66 3.45 -0.09 -1.49
N ARG A 67 2.56 -0.04 -2.49
CA ARG A 67 1.28 0.69 -2.39
C ARG A 67 0.28 0.02 -1.45
N PHE A 68 0.41 -1.28 -1.26
CA PHE A 68 -0.48 -2.09 -0.44
C PHE A 68 0.34 -2.83 0.62
N GLY A 69 0.20 -2.41 1.88
CA GLY A 69 0.88 -3.02 3.02
C GLY A 69 -0.08 -3.79 3.91
N ARG A 70 0.46 -4.42 4.96
CA ARG A 70 -0.33 -5.09 6.00
C ARG A 70 0.07 -4.56 7.36
N ARG A 71 -0.89 -4.50 8.29
CA ARG A 71 -0.59 -4.16 9.68
C ARG A 71 0.39 -5.17 10.25
N GLU A 72 1.30 -4.71 11.10
CA GLU A 72 2.29 -5.54 11.80
C GLU A 72 3.27 -6.28 10.86
N THR A 73 3.31 -5.92 9.57
CA THR A 73 4.27 -6.46 8.59
C THR A 73 5.23 -5.35 8.16
N GLU A 74 6.53 -5.60 8.31
CA GLU A 74 7.54 -4.65 7.87
C GLU A 74 7.49 -4.45 6.35
N SER A 75 7.59 -3.19 5.93
CA SER A 75 7.64 -2.78 4.53
C SER A 75 8.87 -1.91 4.28
N ARG A 76 9.41 -2.01 3.06
CA ARG A 76 10.60 -1.27 2.63
C ARG A 76 10.19 -0.15 1.69
N MET A 77 10.72 1.04 1.93
CA MET A 77 10.68 2.17 1.03
C MET A 77 12.11 2.53 0.62
N GLN A 78 12.35 2.69 -0.67
CA GLN A 78 13.63 3.17 -1.20
C GLN A 78 13.45 4.57 -1.77
N VAL A 79 14.17 5.53 -1.21
CA VAL A 79 14.22 6.91 -1.66
C VAL A 79 15.55 7.15 -2.34
N THR A 80 15.55 7.61 -3.58
CA THR A 80 16.76 7.87 -4.36
C THR A 80 16.77 9.30 -4.87
N PHE A 81 17.91 9.99 -4.73
CA PHE A 81 18.10 11.36 -5.22
C PHE A 81 19.55 11.61 -5.62
N PRO A 82 19.81 12.50 -6.60
CA PRO A 82 21.15 12.92 -6.95
C PRO A 82 21.69 13.93 -5.93
N VAL A 83 22.97 13.80 -5.59
CA VAL A 83 23.76 14.76 -4.82
C VAL A 83 24.48 15.68 -5.81
N LYS A 84 23.82 16.79 -6.19
CA LYS A 84 24.35 17.76 -7.18
C LYS A 84 25.50 18.60 -6.62
N THR A 85 25.38 18.98 -5.36
CA THR A 85 26.36 19.77 -4.61
C THR A 85 26.72 19.02 -3.33
N GLU A 86 28.00 18.99 -2.97
CA GLU A 86 28.47 18.35 -1.74
C GLU A 86 27.94 19.09 -0.51
N GLY A 87 27.65 18.35 0.56
CA GLY A 87 27.21 18.92 1.83
C GLY A 87 26.03 18.17 2.45
N SER A 88 25.24 18.90 3.24
CA SER A 88 24.15 18.33 4.03
C SER A 88 22.85 18.20 3.23
N TYR A 89 22.23 17.01 3.31
CA TYR A 89 20.93 16.72 2.73
C TYR A 89 19.96 16.28 3.82
N THR A 90 18.81 16.93 3.86
CA THR A 90 17.72 16.62 4.78
C THR A 90 16.58 15.96 4.01
N LEU A 91 16.34 14.69 4.29
CA LEU A 91 15.16 13.96 3.84
C LEU A 91 14.07 14.14 4.89
N SER A 92 12.90 14.60 4.46
CA SER A 92 11.73 14.78 5.31
C SER A 92 10.60 13.86 4.87
N LEU A 93 9.99 13.17 5.83
CA LEU A 93 8.84 12.27 5.62
C LEU A 93 7.70 12.74 6.52
N THR A 94 6.65 13.30 5.93
CA THR A 94 5.47 13.79 6.66
C THR A 94 4.30 12.87 6.41
N THR A 95 3.73 12.30 7.46
CA THR A 95 2.56 11.44 7.37
C THR A 95 1.30 12.16 7.84
N ASP A 96 0.12 11.69 7.41
CA ASP A 96 -1.16 12.22 7.92
C ASP A 96 -1.28 12.16 9.45
N SER A 97 -0.59 11.18 10.06
CA SER A 97 -0.54 10.98 11.51
C SER A 97 0.76 10.31 11.95
N SER A 98 1.31 10.76 13.09
CA SER A 98 2.62 10.35 13.59
C SER A 98 2.69 8.91 14.13
N ASN A 99 1.55 8.25 14.35
CA ASN A 99 1.46 6.89 14.88
C ASN A 99 0.87 5.89 13.85
N VAL A 100 1.08 6.12 12.56
CA VAL A 100 0.73 5.14 11.51
C VAL A 100 1.80 4.06 11.37
N TYR A 101 3.06 4.46 11.46
CA TYR A 101 4.20 3.59 11.22
C TYR A 101 5.08 3.57 12.46
N GLU A 102 5.45 2.37 12.88
CA GLU A 102 6.54 2.15 13.80
C GLU A 102 7.86 2.26 13.02
N PRO A 103 8.78 3.14 13.44
CA PRO A 103 10.06 3.29 12.76
C PRO A 103 10.90 2.03 12.96
N GLY A 104 11.36 1.45 11.84
CA GLY A 104 12.32 0.36 11.82
C GLY A 104 13.74 0.87 11.60
N SER A 105 14.48 0.20 10.72
CA SER A 105 15.84 0.60 10.36
C SER A 105 15.87 1.58 9.17
N VAL A 106 16.97 2.33 9.07
CA VAL A 106 17.26 3.20 7.93
C VAL A 106 18.70 3.00 7.47
N TRP A 107 18.90 2.84 6.16
CA TRP A 107 20.21 2.57 5.56
C TRP A 107 20.44 3.42 4.31
N PRO A 108 21.53 4.18 4.22
CA PRO A 108 22.55 4.40 5.24
C PRO A 108 21.99 5.10 6.48
N GLN A 109 22.67 4.93 7.62
CA GLN A 109 22.30 5.59 8.87
C GLN A 109 22.50 7.12 8.72
N PRO A 110 21.51 7.95 9.09
CA PRO A 110 21.66 9.40 9.07
C PRO A 110 22.54 9.87 10.23
N ASP A 111 23.25 10.98 10.02
CA ASP A 111 24.03 11.65 11.07
C ASP A 111 23.14 12.28 12.14
N LYS A 112 21.94 12.75 11.75
CA LYS A 112 20.92 13.24 12.67
C LYS A 112 19.54 12.73 12.29
N MET A 113 18.77 12.30 13.27
CA MET A 113 17.37 11.91 13.11
C MET A 113 16.54 12.54 14.21
N TYR A 114 15.48 13.25 13.82
CA TYR A 114 14.55 13.88 14.77
C TYR A 114 13.17 14.00 14.15
N SER A 115 12.15 14.12 15.00
CA SER A 115 10.77 14.34 14.57
C SER A 115 10.29 15.71 15.03
N HIS A 116 9.54 16.40 14.18
CA HIS A 116 8.83 17.62 14.54
C HIS A 116 7.39 17.53 14.03
N GLY A 117 6.43 17.52 14.95
CA GLY A 117 5.01 17.31 14.63
C GLY A 117 4.77 15.94 14.01
N LYS A 118 4.39 15.91 12.72
CA LYS A 118 4.12 14.69 11.95
C LYS A 118 5.22 14.36 10.93
N THR A 119 6.35 15.07 11.02
CA THR A 119 7.44 14.97 10.06
C THR A 119 8.66 14.36 10.74
N LEU A 120 9.17 13.27 10.16
CA LEU A 120 10.48 12.71 10.48
C LEU A 120 11.52 13.34 9.56
N TYR A 121 12.64 13.78 10.15
CA TYR A 121 13.78 14.33 9.45
C TYR A 121 14.97 13.39 9.59
N LEU A 122 15.59 13.06 8.46
CA LEU A 122 16.82 12.29 8.34
C LEU A 122 17.85 13.20 7.68
N VAL A 123 18.93 13.51 8.40
CA VAL A 123 19.99 14.41 7.93
C VAL A 123 21.23 13.59 7.63
N TYR A 124 21.74 13.77 6.42
CA TYR A 124 22.98 13.18 5.92
C TYR A 124 23.95 14.31 5.67
N ASP A 125 24.98 14.41 6.50
CA ASP A 125 26.05 15.39 6.37
C ASP A 125 27.16 14.85 5.44
N ASP A 126 27.96 15.75 4.88
CA ASP A 126 29.16 15.41 4.07
C ASP A 126 28.93 14.47 2.86
N LEU A 127 27.73 14.48 2.27
CA LEU A 127 27.46 13.70 1.07
C LEU A 127 28.32 14.19 -0.10
N GLN A 128 29.01 13.25 -0.73
CA GLN A 128 29.80 13.47 -1.94
C GLN A 128 28.91 13.46 -3.18
N LYS A 129 29.35 14.13 -4.25
CA LYS A 129 28.62 14.12 -5.52
C LYS A 129 28.36 12.70 -6.00
N SER A 130 27.09 12.43 -6.32
CA SER A 130 26.62 11.13 -6.75
C SER A 130 25.34 11.32 -7.54
N ASP A 131 25.17 10.54 -8.61
CA ASP A 131 23.94 10.59 -9.40
C ASP A 131 22.76 9.88 -8.72
N ASN A 132 23.01 9.03 -7.71
CA ASN A 132 22.01 8.09 -7.21
C ASN A 132 22.19 7.68 -5.73
N PHE A 133 22.29 8.65 -4.82
CA PHE A 133 22.26 8.36 -3.39
C PHE A 133 20.91 7.75 -3.01
N SER A 134 20.94 6.61 -2.32
CA SER A 134 19.74 5.82 -2.01
C SER A 134 19.62 5.57 -0.51
N VAL A 135 18.43 5.83 0.03
CA VAL A 135 18.03 5.60 1.41
C VAL A 135 16.95 4.53 1.44
N LEU A 136 17.23 3.42 2.10
CA LEU A 136 16.28 2.39 2.45
C LEU A 136 15.68 2.70 3.82
N TYR A 137 14.37 2.81 3.88
CA TYR A 137 13.62 3.06 5.10
C TYR A 137 12.65 1.91 5.34
N PHE A 138 12.79 1.26 6.49
CA PHE A 138 11.97 0.12 6.89
C PHE A 138 10.97 0.57 7.94
N THR A 139 9.69 0.26 7.74
CA THR A 139 8.62 0.63 8.67
C THR A 139 7.59 -0.46 8.81
N THR A 140 7.04 -0.57 10.02
CA THR A 140 5.95 -1.49 10.33
C THR A 140 4.66 -0.70 10.56
N PRO A 141 3.63 -0.82 9.70
CA PRO A 141 2.36 -0.14 9.91
C PRO A 141 1.64 -0.67 11.15
N SER A 142 1.25 0.20 12.08
CA SER A 142 0.50 -0.17 13.29
C SER A 142 -1.01 0.04 13.14
N ARG A 143 -1.47 0.67 12.05
CA ARG A 143 -2.89 0.93 11.78
C ARG A 143 -3.29 0.64 10.35
N ALA A 144 -4.45 0.00 10.20
CA ALA A 144 -5.09 -0.25 8.90
C ALA A 144 -5.70 1.04 8.31
N GLY A 145 -5.87 1.07 7.00
CA GLY A 145 -6.52 2.17 6.27
C GLY A 145 -5.64 2.80 5.18
N LYS A 146 -6.16 3.86 4.56
CA LYS A 146 -5.42 4.65 3.57
C LYS A 146 -4.65 5.77 4.27
N TRP A 147 -3.35 5.85 3.99
CA TRP A 147 -2.46 6.86 4.56
C TRP A 147 -1.71 7.58 3.46
N ASN A 148 -1.56 8.89 3.61
CA ASN A 148 -0.73 9.70 2.73
C ASN A 148 0.59 10.06 3.41
N THR A 149 1.65 10.06 2.62
CA THR A 149 2.99 10.46 3.03
C THR A 149 3.53 11.45 1.99
N VAL A 150 4.08 12.55 2.49
CA VAL A 150 4.77 13.57 1.70
C VAL A 150 6.26 13.42 1.95
N ILE A 151 7.02 13.21 0.88
CA ILE A 151 8.47 13.02 0.98
C ILE A 151 9.18 14.10 0.19
N ARG A 152 10.18 14.72 0.82
CA ARG A 152 10.94 15.82 0.22
C ARG A 152 12.40 15.75 0.63
N VAL A 153 13.29 16.08 -0.30
CA VAL A 153 14.73 16.25 -0.05
C VAL A 153 15.05 17.74 -0.14
N ASN A 154 15.58 18.32 0.93
CA ASN A 154 15.87 19.75 1.02
C ASN A 154 14.66 20.62 0.60
N ASN A 155 14.88 21.53 -0.36
CA ASN A 155 13.87 22.42 -0.94
C ASN A 155 13.45 21.98 -2.37
N GLU A 156 13.76 20.74 -2.76
CA GLU A 156 13.33 20.19 -4.05
C GLU A 156 11.81 19.88 -4.03
N PRO A 157 11.16 19.72 -5.20
CA PRO A 157 9.74 19.37 -5.27
C PRO A 157 9.43 18.06 -4.54
N GLU A 158 8.37 18.07 -3.75
CA GLU A 158 7.93 16.91 -2.97
C GLU A 158 7.24 15.83 -3.82
N ILE A 159 7.19 14.62 -3.27
CA ILE A 159 6.37 13.52 -3.78
C ILE A 159 5.27 13.21 -2.77
N ASN A 160 4.04 13.30 -3.24
CA ASN A 160 2.85 12.86 -2.53
C ASN A 160 2.54 11.40 -2.90
N LEU A 161 2.63 10.51 -1.92
CA LEU A 161 2.31 9.10 -2.08
C LEU A 161 1.20 8.68 -1.13
N TRP A 162 0.51 7.60 -1.49
CA TRP A 162 -0.47 6.98 -0.63
C TRP A 162 -0.22 5.48 -0.55
N GLN A 163 -0.47 4.91 0.62
CA GLN A 163 -0.45 3.48 0.89
C GLN A 163 -1.79 3.05 1.50
N PHE A 164 -2.24 1.84 1.17
CA PHE A 164 -3.37 1.21 1.84
C PHE A 164 -2.88 0.02 2.65
N ILE A 165 -3.18 0.05 3.95
CA ILE A 165 -2.73 -0.96 4.91
C ILE A 165 -3.92 -1.85 5.24
N TYR A 166 -3.80 -3.13 4.88
CA TYR A 166 -4.77 -4.15 5.27
C TYR A 166 -4.66 -4.46 6.78
N PRO A 167 -5.79 -4.80 7.43
CA PRO A 167 -5.82 -5.15 8.85
C PRO A 167 -5.06 -6.43 9.18
#